data_AF-A0A4Q3VMR2-F1
#
_entry.id   AF-A0A4Q3VMR2-F1
#
_cell.length_a   1.000
_cell.length_b   1.000
_cell.length_c   1.000
_cell.angle_alpha   90.00
_cell.angle_beta   90.00
_cell.angle_gamma   90.00
#
_symmetry.space_group_name_H-M   'P 1'
#
loop_
_entity.id
_entity.type
_entity.pdbx_description
1 polymer ?
#
loop_
_entity_poly.entity_id
_entity_poly.type
_entity_poly.pdbx_seq_one_letter_code
_entity_poly.pdbx_strand_id
1 'polypeptide(L)' 'MIFFSVLVISARNPVHSILYLILTFFTFTIHYILLNAQFLAIVNFIVYMGAILVLFLYTLMLMNLNKDS' A
#
# COMPACT_ATOMS: atom_id res chain seq x y z
N MET A 1 8.28 -10.78 2.98
CA MET A 1 6.85 -10.62 2.63
C MET A 1 5.93 -10.94 3.80
N ILE A 2 5.99 -12.15 4.39
CA ILE A 2 5.02 -12.60 5.42
C ILE A 2 5.10 -11.79 6.73
N PHE A 3 6.31 -11.41 7.20
CA PHE A 3 6.47 -10.65 8.45
C PHE A 3 5.85 -9.24 8.39
N PHE A 4 5.92 -8.56 7.24
CA PHE A 4 5.27 -7.26 7.04
C PHE A 4 3.75 -7.38 6.99
N SER A 5 3.21 -8.44 6.37
CA SER A 5 1.76 -8.69 6.35
C SER A 5 1.17 -8.93 7.74
N VAL A 6 1.90 -9.58 8.65
CA VAL A 6 1.43 -9.76 10.04
C VAL A 6 1.37 -8.42 10.79
N LEU A 7 2.32 -7.51 10.51
CA LEU A 7 2.36 -6.16 11.06
C LEU A 7 1.26 -5.24 10.49
N VAL A 8 0.88 -5.39 9.20
CA VAL A 8 -0.28 -4.72 8.59
C VAL A 8 -1.56 -5.03 9.37
N ILE A 9 -1.82 -6.32 9.61
CA ILE A 9 -3.08 -6.83 10.16
C ILE A 9 -3.22 -6.47 11.65
N SER A 10 -2.09 -6.34 12.36
CA SER A 10 -2.11 -5.99 13.78
C SER A 10 -2.43 -4.51 14.06
N ALA A 11 -2.43 -3.63 13.04
CA ALA A 11 -2.68 -2.22 13.24
C ALA A 11 -4.18 -1.90 13.26
N ARG A 12 -4.72 -1.65 14.46
CA ARG A 12 -6.14 -1.35 14.74
C ARG A 12 -6.69 -0.11 14.02
N ASN A 13 -5.82 0.75 13.48
CA ASN A 13 -6.20 1.96 12.77
C ASN A 13 -6.13 1.73 11.26
N PRO A 14 -7.24 1.93 10.51
CA PRO A 14 -7.30 1.65 9.08
C PRO A 14 -6.34 2.52 8.24
N VAL A 15 -5.96 3.70 8.76
CA VAL A 15 -4.87 4.53 8.19
C VAL A 15 -3.52 3.81 8.25
N HIS A 16 -3.19 3.16 9.38
CA HIS A 16 -1.97 2.38 9.50
C HIS A 16 -1.99 1.15 8.58
N SER A 17 -3.14 0.49 8.43
CA SER A 17 -3.28 -0.67 7.56
C SER A 17 -2.94 -0.33 6.10
N ILE A 18 -3.34 0.86 5.60
CA ILE A 18 -2.96 1.34 4.27
C ILE A 18 -1.46 1.68 4.20
N LEU A 19 -0.91 2.28 5.25
CA LEU A 19 0.50 2.66 5.31
C LEU A 19 1.42 1.43 5.19
N TYR A 20 1.05 0.34 5.85
CA TYR A 20 1.74 -0.94 5.68
C TYR A 20 1.46 -1.59 4.31
N LEU A 21 0.29 -1.37 3.72
CA LEU A 21 -0.05 -1.87 2.38
C LEU A 21 0.81 -1.22 1.29
N ILE A 22 1.09 0.09 1.40
CA ILE A 22 2.06 0.80 0.54
C ILE A 22 3.44 0.14 0.65
N LEU A 23 3.87 -0.19 1.86
CA LEU A 23 5.18 -0.80 2.11
C LEU A 23 5.30 -2.22 1.51
N THR A 24 4.21 -3.01 1.51
CA THR A 24 4.17 -4.28 0.79
C THR A 24 4.28 -4.12 -0.73
N PHE A 25 3.61 -3.13 -1.32
CA PHE A 25 3.75 -2.83 -2.77
C PHE A 25 5.15 -2.33 -3.14
N PHE A 26 5.79 -1.58 -2.25
CA PHE A 26 7.19 -1.17 -2.40
C PHE A 26 8.12 -2.39 -2.43
N THR A 27 7.91 -3.34 -1.51
CA THR A 27 8.69 -4.59 -1.48
C THR A 27 8.47 -5.43 -2.75
N PHE A 28 7.25 -5.44 -3.31
CA PHE A 28 6.94 -6.09 -4.59
C PHE A 28 7.69 -5.43 -5.76
N THR A 29 7.73 -4.11 -5.80
CA THR A 29 8.46 -3.34 -6.83
C THR A 29 9.95 -3.70 -6.81
N ILE A 30 10.58 -3.79 -5.64
CA ILE A 30 11.98 -4.22 -5.49
C ILE A 30 12.18 -5.64 -6.02
N HIS A 31 11.23 -6.54 -5.75
CA HIS A 31 11.31 -7.93 -6.24
C HIS A 31 11.19 -8.01 -7.77
N TYR A 32 10.32 -7.19 -8.38
CA TYR A 32 10.18 -7.11 -9.83
C TYR A 32 11.44 -6.57 -10.53
N ILE A 33 12.14 -5.62 -9.89
CA ILE A 33 13.44 -5.13 -10.38
C ILE A 33 14.48 -6.26 -10.38
N LEU A 34 14.51 -7.09 -9.33
CA LEU A 34 15.44 -8.24 -9.23
C LEU A 34 15.23 -9.28 -10.33
N LEU A 35 13.98 -9.49 -10.76
CA LEU A 35 13.62 -10.42 -11.84
C LEU A 35 13.85 -9.84 -13.25
N ASN A 36 14.55 -8.71 -13.41
CA ASN A 36 14.69 -7.97 -14.67
C ASN A 36 13.35 -7.51 -15.28
N ALA A 37 12.25 -7.55 -14.53
CA ALA A 37 10.92 -7.11 -14.98
C ALA A 37 10.72 -5.60 -14.76
N GLN A 38 11.59 -4.78 -15.37
CA GLN A 38 11.62 -3.33 -15.17
C GLN A 38 10.30 -2.65 -15.60
N PHE A 39 9.68 -3.11 -16.69
CA PHE A 39 8.39 -2.57 -17.14
C PHE A 39 7.29 -2.79 -16.10
N LEU A 40 7.21 -4.00 -15.55
CA LEU A 40 6.18 -4.36 -14.58
C LEU A 40 6.37 -3.61 -13.25
N ALA A 41 7.62 -3.39 -12.84
CA ALA A 41 7.96 -2.58 -11.67
C ALA A 41 7.49 -1.12 -11.82
N ILE A 42 7.74 -0.49 -12.97
CA ILE A 42 7.34 0.90 -13.24
C ILE A 42 5.81 1.03 -13.25
N VAL A 43 5.10 0.11 -13.91
CA VAL A 43 3.64 0.10 -13.92
C VAL A 43 3.09 -0.11 -12.51
N ASN A 44 3.69 -1.01 -11.71
CA ASN A 44 3.27 -1.23 -10.33
C ASN A 44 3.42 0.06 -9.50
N PHE A 45 4.53 0.76 -9.67
CA PHE A 45 4.81 2.01 -8.96
C PHE A 45 3.82 3.12 -9.34
N ILE A 46 3.58 3.36 -10.64
CA ILE A 46 2.70 4.45 -11.09
C ILE A 46 1.23 4.14 -10.79
N VAL A 47 0.76 2.93 -11.12
CA VAL A 47 -0.67 2.60 -11.05
C VAL A 47 -1.09 2.19 -9.64
N TYR A 48 -0.36 1.27 -9.01
CA TYR A 48 -0.75 0.77 -7.68
C TYR A 48 -0.33 1.73 -6.58
N MET A 49 0.96 2.11 -6.53
CA MET A 49 1.46 3.02 -5.48
C MET A 49 1.02 4.47 -5.70
N GLY A 50 0.98 4.93 -6.96
CA GLY A 50 0.67 6.31 -7.31
C GLY A 50 -0.82 6.65 -7.42
N ALA A 51 -1.62 5.81 -8.10
CA ALA A 51 -3.02 6.14 -8.38
C ALA A 51 -4.00 5.45 -7.41
N ILE A 52 -4.00 4.11 -7.37
CA ILE A 52 -4.99 3.34 -6.62
C ILE A 52 -4.85 3.58 -5.12
N LEU A 53 -3.62 3.51 -4.59
CA LEU A 53 -3.35 3.69 -3.16
C LEU A 53 -3.66 5.10 -2.65
N VAL A 54 -3.39 6.13 -3.46
CA VAL A 54 -3.67 7.53 -3.10
C VAL A 54 -5.17 7.79 -3.07
N LEU A 55 -5.93 7.27 -4.05
CA LEU A 55 -7.40 7.32 -4.04
C LEU A 55 -7.96 6.61 -2.81
N PHE A 56 -7.43 5.41 -2.50
CA PHE A 56 -7.88 4.65 -1.33
C PHE A 56 -7.56 5.37 -0.02
N LEU A 57 -6.38 5.97 0.11
CA LEU A 57 -5.98 6.74 1.29
C LEU A 57 -6.88 7.96 1.46
N TYR A 58 -7.18 8.68 0.38
CA TYR A 58 -8.10 9.81 0.40
C TYR A 58 -9.52 9.40 0.85
N THR A 59 -10.09 8.37 0.23
CA THR A 59 -11.42 7.85 0.59
C THR A 59 -11.47 7.35 2.03
N LEU A 60 -10.43 6.63 2.47
CA LEU A 60 -10.40 6.07 3.81
C LEU A 60 -10.22 7.15 4.88
N MET A 61 -9.43 8.19 4.61
CA MET A 61 -9.26 9.33 5.51
C MET A 61 -10.57 10.09 5.70
N LEU A 62 -11.36 10.28 4.63
CA LEU A 62 -12.71 10.84 4.70
C LEU A 62 -13.67 9.97 5.54
N MET A 63 -13.64 8.64 5.36
CA MET A 63 -14.46 7.71 6.14
C MET A 63 -14.05 7.64 7.62
N ASN A 64 -12.75 7.69 7.90
CA ASN A 64 -12.22 7.66 9.26
C ASN A 64 -12.67 8.91 10.04
N LEU A 65 -12.61 10.10 9.42
CA LEU A 65 -13.06 11.35 10.00
C LEU A 65 -14.54 11.33 10.42
N ASN A 66 -15.39 10.61 9.68
CA ASN A 66 -16.82 10.49 9.97
C ASN A 66 -17.15 9.46 11.06
N LYS A 67 -16.15 8.70 11.55
CA LYS A 67 -16.36 7.66 12.57
C LYS A 67 -16.11 8.18 13.99
N ASP A 68 -15.58 9.39 14.13
CA ASP A 68 -15.28 10.08 15.39
C ASP A 68 -16.32 11.16 15.76
N SER A 69 -17.56 11.05 15.25
CA SER A 69 -18.72 11.88 15.65
C SER A 69 -19.92 11.02 16.05
#